data_AF-Q64D22-F1
#
_entry.id   AF-Q64D22-F1
#
_cell.length_a   1.000
_cell.length_b   1.000
_cell.length_c   1.000
_cell.angle_alpha   90.00
_cell.angle_beta   90.00
_cell.angle_gamma   90.00
#
_symmetry.space_group_name_H-M   'P 1'
#
loop_
_entity.id
_entity.type
_entity.pdbx_description
1 polymer ?
#
loop_
_entity_poly.entity_id
_entity_poly.type
_entity_poly.pdbx_seq_one_letter_code
_entity_poly.pdbx_strand_id
1 'polypeptide(L)' 'MRKVAIPAIVLCQCPVEFEDFEEIGVSTRNKEGETPGKIMEIVTGIVRNSDVPQEKLNEIVSKVKMCLREIG' A
#
# COMPACT_ATOMS: atom_id res chain seq x y z
N MET A 1 8.10 -5.66 -4.12
CA MET A 1 7.18 -6.79 -3.87
C MET A 1 7.75 -8.18 -4.19
N ARG A 2 8.69 -8.34 -5.14
CA ARG A 2 9.28 -9.67 -5.48
C ARG A 2 9.92 -10.46 -4.33
N LYS A 3 10.34 -9.79 -3.25
CA LYS A 3 10.90 -10.42 -2.02
C LYS A 3 10.00 -10.26 -0.80
N VAL A 4 8.80 -9.71 -0.97
CA VAL A 4 7.85 -9.46 0.12
C VAL A 4 6.71 -10.44 -0.06
N ALA A 5 6.66 -11.47 0.79
CA ALA A 5 5.67 -12.55 0.72
C ALA A 5 4.50 -12.36 1.71
N ILE A 6 4.30 -11.12 2.18
CA ILE A 6 3.22 -10.75 3.10
C ILE A 6 2.37 -9.64 2.47
N PRO A 7 1.09 -9.51 2.87
CA PRO A 7 0.28 -8.34 2.52
C PRO A 7 0.96 -7.05 3.00
N ALA A 8 0.99 -6.03 2.15
CA ALA A 8 1.69 -4.77 2.44
C ALA A 8 0.84 -3.54 2.10
N ILE A 9 1.08 -2.45 2.83
CA ILE A 9 0.57 -1.13 2.49
C ILE A 9 1.74 -0.31 1.92
N VAL A 10 1.52 0.36 0.80
CA VAL A 10 2.54 1.19 0.15
C VAL A 10 2.39 2.64 0.60
N LEU A 11 3.49 3.25 1.06
CA LEU A 11 3.58 4.67 1.37
C LEU A 11 4.50 5.35 0.35
N CYS A 12 4.02 6.40 -0.32
CA CYS A 12 4.78 7.05 -1.38
C CYS A 12 4.49 8.55 -1.50
N GLN A 13 5.40 9.27 -2.17
CA GLN A 13 5.27 10.71 -2.40
C GLN A 13 4.47 10.99 -3.68
N CYS A 14 4.76 10.24 -4.75
CA CYS A 14 4.08 10.39 -6.03
C CYS A 14 2.63 9.88 -5.94
N PRO A 15 1.69 10.50 -6.66
CA PRO A 15 0.37 9.91 -6.84
C PRO A 15 0.52 8.62 -7.67
N VAL A 16 0.04 7.52 -7.12
CA VAL A 16 -0.02 6.20 -7.76
C VAL A 16 -1.26 5.49 -7.26
N GLU A 17 -1.85 4.67 -8.14
CA GLU A 17 -3.03 3.87 -7.88
C GLU A 17 -2.70 2.37 -8.04
N PHE A 18 -3.66 1.49 -7.80
CA PHE A 18 -3.43 0.05 -7.91
C PHE A 18 -3.05 -0.36 -9.34
N GLU A 19 -3.68 0.25 -10.34
CA GLU A 19 -3.46 -0.03 -11.76
C GLU A 19 -1.98 0.13 -12.14
N ASP A 20 -1.29 1.15 -11.62
CA ASP A 20 0.13 1.38 -11.88
C ASP A 20 1.02 0.20 -11.44
N PHE A 21 0.63 -0.47 -10.34
CA PHE A 21 1.34 -1.65 -9.84
C PHE A 21 0.95 -2.93 -10.58
N GLU A 22 -0.32 -3.03 -10.96
CA GLU A 22 -0.86 -4.19 -11.69
C GLU A 22 -0.25 -4.30 -13.10
N GLU A 23 -0.04 -3.17 -13.78
CA GLU A 23 0.58 -3.11 -15.11
C GLU A 23 2.01 -3.66 -15.11
N ILE A 24 2.73 -3.55 -13.99
CA ILE A 24 4.09 -4.08 -13.82
C ILE A 24 4.13 -5.46 -13.15
N GLY A 25 2.97 -6.12 -13.03
CA GLY A 25 2.85 -7.50 -12.55
C GLY A 25 2.88 -7.66 -11.04
N VAL A 26 2.58 -6.62 -10.26
CA VAL A 26 2.47 -6.73 -8.79
C VAL A 26 1.04 -7.12 -8.41
N SER A 27 0.87 -8.12 -7.54
CA SER A 27 -0.43 -8.46 -6.97
C SER A 27 -0.96 -7.31 -6.10
N THR A 28 -2.24 -7.01 -6.23
CA THR A 28 -2.98 -6.04 -5.40
C THR A 28 -4.15 -6.73 -4.70
N ARG A 29 -4.92 -5.99 -3.90
CA ARG A 29 -6.20 -6.47 -3.37
C ARG A 29 -7.25 -6.77 -4.45
N ASN A 30 -7.10 -6.19 -5.64
CA ASN A 30 -8.08 -6.27 -6.71
C ASN A 30 -7.70 -7.31 -7.79
N LYS A 31 -6.40 -7.56 -7.96
CA LYS A 31 -5.88 -8.39 -9.06
C LYS A 31 -4.62 -9.15 -8.65
N GLU A 32 -4.56 -10.43 -9.00
CA GLU A 32 -3.35 -11.23 -8.84
C GLU A 32 -2.35 -10.98 -9.97
N GLY A 33 -1.07 -10.86 -9.59
CA GLY A 33 0.07 -10.69 -10.48
C GLY A 33 1.14 -11.77 -10.24
N GLU A 34 2.40 -11.40 -10.42
CA GLU A 34 3.56 -12.31 -10.35
C GLU A 34 4.25 -12.31 -8.98
N THR A 35 3.81 -11.46 -8.05
CA THR A 35 4.53 -11.26 -6.78
C THR A 35 3.99 -12.15 -5.65
N PRO A 36 4.86 -12.65 -4.76
CA PRO A 36 4.45 -13.57 -3.69
C PRO A 36 3.60 -12.92 -2.59
N GLY A 37 3.63 -11.59 -2.48
CA GLY A 37 2.75 -10.80 -1.62
C GLY A 37 1.96 -9.80 -2.44
N LYS A 38 0.97 -9.18 -1.80
CA LYS A 38 0.03 -8.25 -2.43
C LYS A 38 0.00 -6.88 -1.77
N ILE A 39 -0.23 -5.84 -2.56
CA ILE A 39 -0.50 -4.50 -2.06
C ILE A 39 -1.97 -4.43 -1.65
N MET A 40 -2.21 -4.18 -0.36
CA MET A 40 -3.56 -4.07 0.20
C MET A 40 -4.09 -2.65 0.16
N GLU A 41 -3.23 -1.65 0.38
CA GLU A 41 -3.63 -0.24 0.41
C GLU A 41 -2.45 0.64 -0.02
N ILE A 42 -2.75 1.85 -0.48
CA ILE A 42 -1.77 2.84 -0.93
C ILE A 42 -2.04 4.16 -0.22
N VAL A 43 -1.00 4.81 0.33
CA VAL A 43 -1.06 6.18 0.86
C VAL A 43 -0.04 7.02 0.11
N THR A 44 -0.53 8.00 -0.64
CA THR A 44 0.28 8.93 -1.44
C THR A 44 0.47 10.27 -0.73
N GLY A 45 1.38 11.10 -1.24
CA GLY A 45 1.68 12.43 -0.67
C GLY A 45 2.45 12.41 0.64
N ILE A 46 3.08 11.27 1.00
CA ILE A 46 4.01 11.21 2.14
C ILE A 46 5.37 11.71 1.69
N VAL A 47 5.84 12.80 2.29
CA VAL A 47 7.18 13.36 2.05
C VAL A 47 8.16 12.74 3.06
N ARG A 48 9.31 12.28 2.57
CA ARG A 48 10.37 11.71 3.43
C ARG A 48 11.18 12.83 4.07
N ASN A 49 11.68 12.59 5.29
CA ASN A 49 12.52 13.54 6.04
C ASN A 49 11.81 14.88 6.34
N SER A 50 10.48 14.88 6.38
CA SER A 50 9.69 16.02 6.80
C SER A 50 8.68 15.60 7.86
N ASP A 51 8.07 16.59 8.52
CA ASP A 51 6.92 16.35 9.37
C ASP A 51 5.78 15.75 8.53
N VAL A 52 5.12 14.74 9.10
CA VAL A 52 3.95 14.09 8.51
C VAL A 52 2.70 14.74 9.09
N PRO A 53 1.78 15.28 8.27
CA PRO A 53 0.54 15.84 8.77
C PRO A 53 -0.28 14.80 9.56
N GLN A 54 -0.97 15.23 10.62
CA GLN A 54 -1.80 14.34 11.44
C GLN A 54 -2.85 13.58 10.62
N GLU A 55 -3.42 14.23 9.60
CA GLU A 55 -4.37 13.60 8.67
C GLU A 55 -3.78 12.37 7.99
N LYS A 56 -2.52 12.43 7.56
CA LYS A 56 -1.82 11.31 6.92
C LYS A 56 -1.52 10.18 7.90
N LEU A 57 -1.16 10.50 9.15
CA LEU A 57 -1.02 9.49 10.20
C LEU A 57 -2.35 8.76 10.45
N ASN A 58 -3.45 9.50 10.52
CA ASN A 58 -4.79 8.94 10.70
C ASN A 58 -5.19 8.04 9.52
N GLU A 59 -4.89 8.46 8.29
CA GLU A 59 -5.11 7.68 7.07
C GLU A 59 -4.38 6.33 7.13
N ILE A 60 -3.09 6.34 7.46
CA ILE A 60 -2.26 5.13 7.59
C ILE A 60 -2.86 4.20 8.65
N VAL A 61 -3.17 4.71 9.84
CA VAL A 61 -3.74 3.90 10.94
C VAL A 61 -5.07 3.29 10.53
N SER A 62 -5.94 4.05 9.85
CA SER A 62 -7.24 3.57 9.38
C SER A 62 -7.08 2.41 8.40
N LYS A 63 -6.19 2.57 7.39
CA LYS A 63 -5.91 1.55 6.38
C LYS A 63 -5.28 0.29 6.97
N VAL A 64 -4.34 0.43 7.92
CA VAL A 64 -3.77 -0.73 8.65
C VAL A 64 -4.85 -1.49 9.41
N LYS A 65 -5.71 -0.78 10.17
CA LYS A 65 -6.82 -1.43 10.90
C LYS A 65 -7.82 -2.12 9.97
N MET A 66 -8.06 -1.56 8.80
CA MET A 66 -8.90 -2.21 7.78
C MET A 66 -8.24 -3.49 7.28
N CYS A 67 -6.97 -3.43 6.85
CA CYS A 67 -6.23 -4.58 6.36
C CYS A 67 -6.15 -5.71 7.40
N LEU A 68 -5.91 -5.38 8.67
CA LEU A 68 -5.85 -6.39 9.74
C LEU A 68 -7.19 -7.11 9.94
N ARG A 69 -8.33 -6.44 9.73
CA ARG A 69 -9.66 -7.06 9.80
C ARG A 69 -9.98 -7.92 8.58
N GLU A 70 -9.35 -7.67 7.44
CA GLU A 70 -9.53 -8.48 6.23
C GLU A 70 -8.65 -9.74 6.24
N ILE A 71 -7.53 -9.72 6.98
CA ILE A 71 -6.55 -10.81 7.03
C ILE A 71 -6.77 -11.76 8.23
N GLY A 72 -7.29 -11.25 9.34
CA GLY A 72 -7.61 -12.02 10.55
C GLY A 72 -9.00 -12.63 10.51
#